data_AF-A0A9Q0Q3S7-F1
#
_entry.id   AF-A0A9Q0Q3S7-F1
#
_cell.length_a   1.000
_cell.length_b   1.000
_cell.length_c   1.000
_cell.angle_alpha   90.00
_cell.angle_beta   90.00
_cell.angle_gamma   90.00
#
_symmetry.space_group_name_H-M   'P 1'
#
loop_
_entity.id
_entity.type
_entity.pdbx_description
1 polymer ?
#
loop_
_entity_poly.entity_id
_entity_poly.type
_entity_poly.pdbx_seq_one_letter_code
_entity_poly.pdbx_strand_id
1 'polypeptide(L)'
;MSFCGSFVISFLHRVFDDVLTWPYKLQRYVALKVQKSAQHYTEAAMDEITILQQIADGDPDDKKCVVKLLDHFKHSGPNGQHVCMVFEYLGDNLLTLIKYSDYRGLPIHKVKEICFNVLVGLDYLHRQLSIIHTDLKPENILLLSMIDPSKDPRKSGAPLILPNSKDKSAFESGIARLNGDLFRNQKKKIRRKAKRAAQGMCGEGSGC
;
A
#
# COMPACT_ATOMS: atom_id res chain seq x y z
N MET A 1 9.62 11.29 6.70
CA MET A 1 8.70 10.64 5.73
C MET A 1 7.57 10.00 6.52
N SER A 2 6.47 10.73 6.74
CA SER A 2 5.28 10.21 7.42
C SER A 2 4.35 9.59 6.38
N PHE A 3 4.62 8.33 6.02
CA PHE A 3 3.55 7.46 5.52
C PHE A 3 2.86 6.92 6.78
N CYS A 4 1.78 7.60 7.19
CA CYS A 4 0.85 7.13 8.21
C CYS A 4 0.02 6.02 7.54
N GLY A 5 0.54 4.80 7.54
CA GLY A 5 -0.09 3.69 6.84
C GLY A 5 -0.96 2.93 7.83
N SER A 6 -2.23 3.31 7.93
CA SER A 6 -3.19 2.40 8.56
C SER A 6 -3.51 1.28 7.56
N PHE A 7 -3.74 0.08 8.08
CA PHE A 7 -4.10 -1.10 7.31
C PHE A 7 -5.40 -1.62 7.91
N VAL A 8 -6.22 -2.30 7.13
CA VAL A 8 -7.46 -2.91 7.63
C VAL A 8 -7.59 -4.37 7.22
N ILE A 9 -8.06 -5.19 8.16
CA ILE A 9 -8.41 -6.58 7.90
C ILE A 9 -9.72 -6.60 7.12
N SER A 10 -9.73 -7.38 6.04
CA SER A 10 -10.84 -7.48 5.10
C SER A 10 -11.30 -8.92 4.97
N PHE A 11 -12.59 -9.15 5.18
CA PHE A 11 -13.23 -10.45 5.00
C PHE A 11 -13.50 -10.79 3.51
N LEU A 12 -13.05 -9.92 2.58
CA LEU A 12 -13.46 -9.97 1.19
C LEU A 12 -12.66 -10.98 0.34
N HIS A 13 -13.26 -12.14 0.09
CA HIS A 13 -12.89 -12.97 -1.06
C HIS A 13 -13.53 -12.40 -2.33
N ARG A 14 -12.73 -11.69 -3.15
CA ARG A 14 -12.98 -11.27 -4.54
C ARG A 14 -14.20 -10.37 -4.83
N VAL A 15 -13.97 -9.48 -5.81
CA VAL A 15 -14.85 -8.49 -6.45
C VAL A 15 -15.01 -7.18 -5.68
N PHE A 16 -14.12 -6.24 -6.01
CA PHE A 16 -14.32 -4.80 -5.86
C PHE A 16 -14.19 -4.20 -7.26
N ASP A 17 -15.21 -4.34 -8.11
CA ASP A 17 -15.10 -3.86 -9.49
C ASP A 17 -15.76 -2.51 -9.74
N ASP A 18 -16.50 -1.93 -8.78
CA ASP A 18 -17.13 -0.62 -8.98
C ASP A 18 -16.90 0.35 -7.80
N VAL A 19 -16.17 1.42 -8.11
CA VAL A 19 -16.04 2.60 -7.24
C VAL A 19 -17.20 3.53 -7.54
N LEU A 20 -18.13 3.66 -6.59
CA LEU A 20 -19.28 4.54 -6.72
C LEU A 20 -19.15 5.75 -5.79
N THR A 21 -19.93 6.81 -6.07
CA THR A 21 -20.05 7.98 -5.19
C THR A 21 -21.36 7.87 -4.40
N TRP A 22 -21.34 8.14 -3.10
CA TRP A 22 -22.49 8.01 -2.18
C TRP A 22 -22.59 9.30 -1.34
N PRO A 23 -23.77 9.89 -1.06
CA PRO A 23 -24.68 10.60 -1.97
C PRO A 23 -24.09 11.95 -2.48
N TYR A 24 -24.81 12.64 -3.37
CA TYR A 24 -24.44 13.84 -4.16
C TYR A 24 -23.84 15.04 -3.38
N LYS A 25 -23.88 15.05 -2.05
CA LYS A 25 -23.45 16.18 -1.20
C LYS A 25 -22.08 15.99 -0.54
N LEU A 26 -21.55 14.77 -0.50
CA LEU A 26 -20.25 14.43 0.08
C LEU A 26 -19.56 13.52 -0.93
N GLN A 27 -18.74 14.06 -1.85
CA GLN A 27 -17.98 13.26 -2.81
C GLN A 27 -16.97 12.35 -2.09
N ARG A 28 -17.45 11.23 -1.53
CA ARG A 28 -16.63 10.17 -0.97
C ARG A 28 -16.77 8.95 -1.85
N TYR A 29 -15.62 8.42 -2.26
CA TYR A 29 -15.55 7.14 -2.93
C TYR A 29 -15.88 6.02 -1.95
N VAL A 30 -16.69 5.06 -2.40
CA VAL A 30 -17.02 3.84 -1.69
C VAL A 30 -16.67 2.64 -2.56
N ALA A 31 -16.45 1.50 -1.91
CA ALA A 31 -16.19 0.25 -2.60
C ALA A 31 -17.45 -0.62 -2.57
N LEU A 32 -17.98 -0.99 -3.73
CA LEU A 32 -19.18 -1.81 -3.84
C LEU A 32 -18.81 -3.28 -4.09
N LYS A 33 -19.33 -4.19 -3.25
CA LYS A 33 -19.29 -5.63 -3.46
C LYS A 33 -20.68 -6.11 -3.88
N VAL A 34 -20.78 -6.72 -5.07
CA VAL A 34 -22.04 -7.25 -5.60
C VAL A 34 -21.99 -8.78 -5.61
N GLN A 35 -22.88 -9.41 -4.86
CA GLN A 35 -22.96 -10.87 -4.77
C GLN A 35 -23.80 -11.46 -5.90
N LYS A 36 -23.49 -12.70 -6.27
CA LYS A 36 -24.26 -13.47 -7.26
C LYS A 36 -25.68 -13.70 -6.74
N SER A 37 -26.65 -13.80 -7.66
CA SER A 37 -28.07 -13.91 -7.34
C SER A 37 -28.54 -15.29 -6.88
N ALA A 38 -27.71 -16.33 -7.02
CA ALA A 38 -28.09 -17.67 -6.59
C ALA A 38 -28.21 -17.76 -5.06
N GLN A 39 -29.24 -18.49 -4.58
CA GLN A 39 -29.69 -18.47 -3.19
C GLN A 39 -28.58 -18.72 -2.16
N HIS A 40 -27.70 -19.69 -2.39
CA HIS A 40 -26.60 -19.99 -1.46
C HIS A 40 -25.58 -18.83 -1.31
N TYR A 41 -25.36 -18.03 -2.36
CA TYR A 41 -24.52 -16.81 -2.25
C TYR A 41 -25.25 -15.71 -1.50
N THR A 42 -26.57 -15.58 -1.71
CA THR A 42 -27.42 -14.62 -0.98
C THR A 42 -27.44 -14.92 0.51
N GLU A 43 -27.64 -16.18 0.89
CA GLU A 43 -27.64 -16.60 2.31
C GLU A 43 -26.28 -16.32 2.97
N ALA A 44 -25.18 -16.76 2.36
CA ALA A 44 -23.83 -16.48 2.86
C ALA A 44 -23.53 -14.97 2.94
N ALA A 45 -24.04 -14.17 2.00
CA ALA A 45 -23.89 -12.72 2.03
C ALA A 45 -24.64 -12.07 3.20
N MET A 46 -25.81 -12.58 3.58
CA MET A 46 -26.55 -12.08 4.74
C MET A 46 -25.85 -12.42 6.06
N ASP A 47 -25.23 -13.60 6.14
CA ASP A 47 -24.37 -13.95 7.29
C ASP A 47 -23.16 -13.02 7.38
N GLU A 48 -22.49 -12.74 6.24
CA GLU A 48 -21.38 -11.80 6.17
C GLU A 48 -21.81 -10.38 6.61
N ILE A 49 -22.96 -9.89 6.12
CA ILE A 49 -23.52 -8.60 6.52
C ILE A 49 -23.77 -8.53 8.03
N THR A 50 -24.31 -9.60 8.62
CA THR A 50 -24.61 -9.65 10.06
C THR A 50 -23.33 -9.50 10.89
N ILE A 51 -22.27 -10.23 10.50
CA ILE A 51 -20.96 -10.16 11.14
C ILE A 51 -20.35 -8.76 10.97
N LEU A 52 -20.38 -8.23 9.74
CA LEU A 52 -19.81 -6.91 9.44
C LEU A 52 -20.53 -5.76 10.13
N GLN A 53 -21.85 -5.86 10.30
CA GLN A 53 -22.64 -4.87 11.04
C GLN A 53 -22.24 -4.87 12.53
N GLN A 54 -22.11 -6.05 13.14
CA GLN A 54 -21.62 -6.17 14.52
C GLN A 54 -20.22 -5.57 14.70
N ILE A 55 -19.34 -5.77 13.72
CA ILE A 55 -18.00 -5.18 13.70
C ILE A 55 -18.08 -3.64 13.65
N ALA A 56 -18.92 -3.09 12.78
CA ALA A 56 -19.08 -1.65 12.63
C ALA A 56 -19.69 -0.99 13.88
N ASP A 57 -20.70 -1.62 14.48
CA ASP A 57 -21.41 -1.11 15.66
C ASP A 57 -20.53 -1.09 16.91
N GLY A 58 -19.60 -2.05 17.05
CA GLY A 58 -18.65 -2.09 18.16
C GLY A 58 -17.42 -1.18 18.02
N ASP A 59 -17.23 -0.53 16.86
CA ASP A 59 -16.13 0.42 16.61
C ASP A 59 -16.63 1.77 16.01
N PRO A 60 -17.46 2.52 16.74
CA PRO A 60 -17.98 3.80 16.28
C PRO A 60 -16.86 4.85 16.05
N ASP A 61 -15.73 4.68 16.74
CA ASP A 61 -14.58 5.61 16.72
C ASP A 61 -13.57 5.33 15.58
N ASP A 62 -13.71 4.24 14.84
CA ASP A 62 -12.80 3.85 13.74
C ASP A 62 -11.36 3.57 14.17
N LYS A 63 -11.20 2.82 15.26
CA LYS A 63 -9.90 2.57 15.89
C LYS A 63 -9.45 1.11 15.83
N LYS A 64 -10.26 0.20 15.29
CA LYS A 64 -9.99 -1.24 15.38
C LYS A 64 -9.33 -1.84 14.15
N CYS A 65 -8.99 -1.06 13.12
CA CYS A 65 -8.27 -1.56 11.94
C CYS A 65 -8.97 -2.74 11.23
N VAL A 66 -10.31 -2.73 11.18
CA VAL A 66 -11.14 -3.69 10.44
C VAL A 66 -12.01 -2.92 9.46
N VAL A 67 -12.18 -3.44 8.25
CA VAL A 67 -12.98 -2.79 7.20
C VAL A 67 -14.42 -2.57 7.68
N LYS A 68 -14.97 -1.38 7.38
CA LYS A 68 -16.34 -1.04 7.75
C LYS A 68 -17.33 -1.24 6.62
N LEU A 69 -18.40 -1.97 6.93
CA LEU A 69 -19.63 -1.94 6.16
C LEU A 69 -20.35 -0.62 6.44
N LEU A 70 -20.55 0.18 5.40
CA LEU A 70 -21.24 1.47 5.46
C LEU A 70 -22.74 1.32 5.22
N ASP A 71 -23.12 0.44 4.29
CA ASP A 71 -24.51 0.20 3.90
C ASP A 71 -24.63 -1.17 3.21
N HIS A 72 -25.85 -1.69 3.11
CA HIS A 72 -26.16 -2.86 2.30
C HIS A 72 -27.57 -2.76 1.72
N PHE A 73 -27.76 -3.26 0.51
CA PHE A 73 -29.06 -3.24 -0.16
C PHE A 73 -29.21 -4.41 -1.12
N LYS A 74 -30.43 -4.62 -1.62
CA LYS A 74 -30.72 -5.60 -2.66
C LYS A 74 -31.01 -4.91 -3.97
N HIS A 75 -30.41 -5.39 -5.05
CA HIS A 75 -30.60 -4.86 -6.40
C HIS A 75 -31.19 -5.93 -7.32
N SER A 76 -32.29 -5.61 -8.01
CA SER A 76 -32.88 -6.51 -9.00
C SER A 76 -32.19 -6.35 -10.34
N GLY A 77 -31.51 -7.40 -10.80
CA GLY A 77 -30.89 -7.49 -12.11
C GLY A 77 -31.59 -8.50 -13.02
N PRO A 78 -31.13 -8.64 -14.28
CA PRO A 78 -31.72 -9.56 -15.25
C PRO A 78 -31.64 -11.03 -14.81
N ASN A 79 -30.69 -11.38 -13.94
CA ASN A 79 -30.45 -12.73 -13.44
C ASN A 79 -31.00 -12.96 -12.03
N GLY A 80 -31.85 -12.06 -11.51
CA GLY A 80 -32.46 -12.15 -10.19
C GLY A 80 -31.99 -11.06 -9.23
N GLN A 81 -32.19 -11.28 -7.93
CA GLN A 81 -31.87 -10.33 -6.89
C GLN A 81 -30.43 -10.51 -6.41
N HIS A 82 -29.65 -9.43 -6.40
CA HIS A 82 -28.27 -9.38 -5.97
C HIS A 82 -28.17 -8.68 -4.62
N VAL A 83 -27.36 -9.23 -3.70
CA VAL A 83 -27.02 -8.54 -2.44
C VAL A 83 -25.81 -7.67 -2.69
N CYS A 84 -25.92 -6.38 -2.37
CA CYS A 84 -24.89 -5.39 -2.54
C CYS A 84 -24.43 -4.89 -1.16
N MET A 85 -23.12 -4.83 -0.95
CA MET A 85 -22.49 -4.31 0.26
C MET A 85 -21.62 -3.12 -0.08
N VAL A 86 -21.76 -2.03 0.67
CA VAL A 86 -21.03 -0.79 0.49
C VAL A 86 -19.99 -0.67 1.59
N PHE A 87 -18.72 -0.58 1.22
CA PHE A 87 -17.60 -0.45 2.13
C PHE A 87 -16.92 0.91 1.98
N GLU A 88 -16.14 1.27 2.99
CA GLU A 88 -15.17 2.34 2.83
C GLU A 88 -14.18 2.02 1.71
N TYR A 89 -13.79 3.06 0.95
CA TYR A 89 -12.79 2.90 -0.09
C TYR A 89 -11.39 2.81 0.52
N LEU A 90 -10.69 1.74 0.17
CA LEU A 90 -9.34 1.43 0.61
C LEU A 90 -8.43 1.24 -0.60
N GLY A 91 -7.13 1.32 -0.38
CA GLY A 91 -6.11 1.14 -1.41
C GLY A 91 -5.80 -0.34 -1.72
N ASP A 92 -4.61 -0.56 -2.25
CA ASP A 92 -4.13 -1.88 -2.63
C ASP A 92 -4.10 -2.88 -1.46
N ASN A 93 -4.11 -4.18 -1.76
CA ASN A 93 -3.83 -5.20 -0.74
C ASN A 93 -2.31 -5.38 -0.51
N LEU A 94 -1.96 -5.98 0.63
CA LEU A 94 -0.57 -6.22 1.01
C LEU A 94 0.15 -7.15 0.01
N LEU A 95 -0.55 -8.09 -0.63
CA LEU A 95 0.06 -8.92 -1.68
C LEU A 95 0.53 -8.06 -2.87
N THR A 96 -0.23 -7.05 -3.29
CA THR A 96 0.19 -6.09 -4.33
C THR A 96 1.45 -5.35 -3.90
N LEU A 97 1.56 -4.93 -2.64
CA LEU A 97 2.77 -4.28 -2.11
C LEU A 97 3.98 -5.23 -2.11
N ILE A 98 3.79 -6.50 -1.76
CA ILE A 98 4.84 -7.53 -1.80
C ILE A 98 5.31 -7.73 -3.25
N LYS A 99 4.39 -7.87 -4.20
CA LYS A 99 4.69 -7.96 -5.63
C LYS A 99 5.44 -6.73 -6.14
N TYR A 100 5.00 -5.54 -5.72
CA TYR A 100 5.65 -4.29 -6.07
C TYR A 100 7.09 -4.21 -5.54
N SER A 101 7.37 -4.79 -4.38
CA SER A 101 8.73 -4.91 -3.83
C SER A 101 9.62 -5.95 -4.54
N ASP A 102 9.12 -6.58 -5.61
CA ASP A 102 9.78 -7.68 -6.31
C ASP A 102 10.15 -8.83 -5.35
N TYR A 103 9.27 -9.10 -4.38
CA TYR A 103 9.44 -10.10 -3.33
C TYR A 103 10.74 -9.96 -2.51
N ARG A 104 11.41 -8.79 -2.56
CA ARG A 104 12.66 -8.54 -1.80
C ARG A 104 12.42 -8.18 -0.33
N GLY A 105 11.16 -8.15 0.08
CA GLY A 105 10.74 -7.83 1.44
C GLY A 105 10.50 -6.33 1.64
N LEU A 106 9.88 -6.02 2.78
CA LEU A 106 9.58 -4.66 3.21
C LEU A 106 10.54 -4.23 4.32
N PRO A 107 10.81 -2.92 4.47
CA PRO A 107 11.56 -2.42 5.61
C PRO A 107 10.95 -2.89 6.94
N ILE A 108 11.79 -3.34 7.88
CA ILE A 108 11.32 -3.94 9.14
C ILE A 108 10.37 -3.05 9.95
N HIS A 109 10.57 -1.73 9.92
CA HIS A 109 9.69 -0.80 10.61
C HIS A 109 8.26 -0.81 10.03
N LYS A 110 8.12 -1.02 8.71
CA LYS A 110 6.81 -1.18 8.06
C LYS A 110 6.16 -2.51 8.37
N VAL A 111 6.93 -3.59 8.40
CA VAL A 111 6.42 -4.89 8.84
C VAL A 111 5.87 -4.81 10.26
N LYS A 112 6.58 -4.14 11.18
CA LYS A 112 6.10 -3.92 12.55
C LYS A 112 4.79 -3.14 12.61
N GLU A 113 4.66 -2.06 11.82
CA GLU A 113 3.45 -1.25 11.72
C GLU A 113 2.25 -2.08 11.19
N ILE A 114 2.47 -2.89 10.15
CA ILE A 114 1.48 -3.82 9.61
C ILE A 114 1.03 -4.82 10.67
N CYS A 115 1.98 -5.51 11.29
CA CYS A 115 1.68 -6.52 12.31
C CYS A 115 0.94 -5.92 13.50
N PHE A 116 1.31 -4.71 13.93
CA PHE A 116 0.61 -4.03 15.02
C PHE A 116 -0.87 -3.79 14.68
N ASN A 117 -1.17 -3.21 13.51
CA ASN A 117 -2.55 -2.94 13.11
C ASN A 117 -3.37 -4.23 12.91
N VAL A 118 -2.75 -5.28 12.35
CA VAL A 118 -3.39 -6.60 12.24
C VAL A 118 -3.72 -7.17 13.63
N LEU A 119 -2.80 -7.07 14.58
CA LEU A 119 -3.04 -7.55 15.95
C LEU A 119 -4.11 -6.74 16.67
N VAL A 120 -4.20 -5.42 16.43
CA VAL A 120 -5.28 -4.58 16.96
C VAL A 120 -6.64 -5.06 16.43
N GLY A 121 -6.75 -5.32 15.13
CA GLY A 121 -7.98 -5.85 14.53
C GLY A 121 -8.35 -7.24 15.03
N LEU A 122 -7.37 -8.14 15.13
CA LEU A 122 -7.62 -9.49 15.66
C LEU A 122 -8.00 -9.49 17.15
N ASP A 123 -7.35 -8.66 17.97
CA ASP A 123 -7.70 -8.51 19.39
C ASP A 123 -9.15 -8.05 19.55
N TYR A 124 -9.59 -7.08 18.74
CA TYR A 124 -10.97 -6.63 18.69
C TYR A 124 -11.94 -7.74 18.30
N LEU A 125 -11.72 -8.37 17.14
CA LEU A 125 -12.57 -9.45 16.63
C LEU A 125 -12.71 -10.59 17.64
N HIS A 126 -11.60 -11.03 18.22
CA HIS A 126 -11.57 -12.20 19.08
C HIS A 126 -12.12 -11.91 20.47
N ARG A 127 -11.67 -10.83 21.12
CA ARG A 127 -11.99 -10.59 22.54
C ARG A 127 -13.30 -9.85 22.74
N GLN A 128 -13.66 -8.96 21.83
CA GLN A 128 -14.87 -8.16 21.99
C GLN A 128 -16.07 -8.79 21.28
N LEU A 129 -15.85 -9.40 20.11
CA LEU A 129 -16.95 -9.92 19.29
C LEU A 129 -17.00 -11.46 19.21
N SER A 130 -15.98 -12.17 19.70
CA SER A 130 -15.86 -13.63 19.56
C SER A 130 -15.93 -14.12 18.10
N ILE A 131 -15.47 -13.30 17.15
CA ILE A 131 -15.42 -13.61 15.72
C ILE A 131 -14.04 -14.17 15.39
N ILE A 132 -13.99 -15.23 14.58
CA ILE A 132 -12.73 -15.77 14.03
C ILE A 132 -12.69 -15.47 12.53
N HIS A 133 -11.64 -14.79 12.05
CA HIS A 133 -11.52 -14.45 10.62
C HIS A 133 -11.32 -15.67 9.71
N THR A 134 -10.57 -16.68 10.17
CA THR A 134 -10.25 -17.95 9.47
C THR A 134 -9.40 -17.87 8.18
N ASP A 135 -9.42 -16.77 7.43
CA ASP A 135 -8.68 -16.62 6.16
C ASP A 135 -7.68 -15.43 6.20
N LEU A 136 -6.85 -15.33 7.24
CA LEU A 136 -5.90 -14.21 7.33
C LEU A 136 -4.71 -14.43 6.39
N LYS A 137 -4.60 -13.58 5.36
CA LYS A 137 -3.57 -13.63 4.32
C LYS A 137 -3.28 -12.24 3.74
N PRO A 138 -2.15 -12.03 3.03
CA PRO A 138 -1.80 -10.72 2.49
C PRO A 138 -2.84 -10.10 1.55
N GLU A 139 -3.67 -10.90 0.90
CA GLU A 139 -4.77 -10.45 0.04
C GLU A 139 -5.91 -9.78 0.84
N ASN A 140 -6.07 -10.18 2.10
CA ASN A 140 -7.12 -9.75 3.02
C ASN A 140 -6.64 -8.63 3.97
N ILE A 141 -5.47 -8.04 3.69
CA ILE A 141 -4.95 -6.87 4.42
C ILE A 141 -4.88 -5.72 3.41
N LEU A 142 -5.73 -4.71 3.59
CA LEU A 142 -5.83 -3.57 2.68
C LEU A 142 -5.05 -2.36 3.23
N LEU A 143 -4.42 -1.59 2.32
CA LEU A 143 -3.76 -0.32 2.61
C LEU A 143 -4.81 0.80 2.67
N LEU A 144 -4.57 1.88 3.43
CA LEU A 144 -5.42 3.10 3.31
C LEU A 144 -5.20 3.88 2.01
N SER A 145 -4.07 3.69 1.32
CA SER A 145 -3.70 4.47 0.14
C SER A 145 -3.17 3.58 -0.98
N MET A 146 -3.47 3.96 -2.21
CA MET A 146 -2.90 3.34 -3.41
C MET A 146 -1.37 3.46 -3.43
N ILE A 147 -0.71 2.44 -3.96
CA ILE A 147 0.75 2.46 -4.18
C ILE A 147 1.05 3.46 -5.30
N ASP A 148 1.85 4.47 -4.98
CA ASP A 148 2.28 5.50 -5.92
C ASP A 148 3.56 5.07 -6.66
N PRO A 149 3.51 4.75 -7.98
CA PRO A 149 4.67 4.30 -8.74
C PRO A 149 5.77 5.38 -8.90
N SER A 150 5.45 6.64 -8.63
CA SER A 150 6.42 7.75 -8.69
C SER A 150 7.35 7.80 -7.48
N LYS A 151 6.93 7.20 -6.35
CA LYS A 151 7.70 7.13 -5.10
C LYS A 151 8.52 5.85 -4.96
N ASP A 152 8.72 5.13 -6.07
CA ASP A 152 9.44 3.86 -6.12
C ASP A 152 10.90 4.01 -5.63
N PRO A 153 11.30 3.36 -4.53
CA PRO A 153 12.70 3.34 -4.11
C PRO A 153 13.64 2.78 -5.18
N ARG A 154 13.15 1.92 -6.09
CA ARG A 154 13.93 1.35 -7.21
C ARG A 154 14.33 2.40 -8.26
N LYS A 155 13.61 3.52 -8.37
CA LYS A 155 14.02 4.66 -9.21
C LYS A 155 15.01 5.59 -8.51
N SER A 156 15.16 5.47 -7.18
CA SER A 156 16.00 6.35 -6.36
C SER A 156 17.44 5.87 -6.15
N GLY A 157 17.82 4.68 -6.65
CA GLY A 157 19.21 4.20 -6.62
C GLY A 157 19.77 3.90 -5.22
N ALA A 158 18.95 3.93 -4.17
CA ALA A 158 19.36 3.60 -2.81
C ALA A 158 19.42 2.06 -2.61
N PRO A 159 20.52 1.49 -2.10
CA PRO A 159 20.60 0.04 -1.84
C PRO A 159 19.63 -0.38 -0.74
N LEU A 160 18.80 -1.37 -1.02
CA LEU A 160 17.73 -1.86 -0.14
C LEU A 160 18.17 -2.97 0.84
N ILE A 161 19.47 -3.16 1.06
CA ILE A 161 19.98 -4.26 1.88
C ILE A 161 20.81 -3.70 3.05
N LEU A 162 20.41 -4.03 4.28
CA LEU A 162 21.31 -4.03 5.42
C LEU A 162 22.08 -5.37 5.40
N PRO A 163 23.42 -5.38 5.33
CA PRO A 163 24.19 -6.62 5.20
C PRO A 163 24.07 -7.48 6.47
N ASN A 164 23.80 -8.77 6.25
CA ASN A 164 23.81 -9.79 7.29
C ASN A 164 25.26 -10.06 7.75
N SER A 165 25.44 -10.42 9.02
CA SER A 165 26.71 -10.31 9.77
C SER A 165 27.87 -11.22 9.34
N LYS A 166 27.79 -11.93 8.20
CA LYS A 166 28.83 -12.86 7.74
C LYS A 166 29.73 -12.36 6.60
N ASP A 167 29.38 -11.25 5.93
CA ASP A 167 30.10 -10.76 4.74
C ASP A 167 30.81 -9.40 4.95
N LYS A 168 31.25 -9.09 6.18
CA LYS A 168 31.88 -7.78 6.50
C LYS A 168 33.22 -7.54 5.81
N SER A 169 34.06 -8.56 5.63
CA SER A 169 35.45 -8.36 5.15
C SER A 169 35.56 -8.16 3.63
N ALA A 170 34.69 -8.78 2.84
CA ALA A 170 34.71 -8.65 1.38
C ALA A 170 34.07 -7.34 0.90
N PHE A 171 33.06 -6.84 1.62
CA PHE A 171 32.29 -5.67 1.22
C PHE A 171 33.01 -4.34 1.51
N GLU A 172 33.74 -4.23 2.64
CA GLU A 172 34.52 -3.02 2.96
C GLU A 172 35.63 -2.75 1.94
N SER A 173 36.31 -3.82 1.48
CA SER A 173 37.34 -3.73 0.44
C SER A 173 36.78 -3.30 -0.92
N GLY A 174 35.55 -3.72 -1.26
CA GLY A 174 34.86 -3.34 -2.49
C GLY A 174 34.36 -1.89 -2.46
N ILE A 175 33.76 -1.46 -1.35
CA ILE A 175 33.24 -0.09 -1.15
C ILE A 175 34.38 0.94 -1.17
N ALA A 176 35.52 0.64 -0.53
CA ALA A 176 36.68 1.54 -0.52
C ALA A 176 37.27 1.74 -1.93
N ARG A 177 37.34 0.68 -2.75
CA ARG A 177 37.81 0.77 -4.14
C ARG A 177 36.85 1.54 -5.03
N LEU A 178 35.54 1.27 -4.92
CA LEU A 178 34.49 1.97 -5.68
C LEU A 178 34.43 3.47 -5.36
N ASN A 179 34.51 3.84 -4.08
CA ASN A 179 34.52 5.25 -3.67
C ASN A 179 35.78 5.99 -4.14
N GLY A 180 36.94 5.32 -4.14
CA GLY A 180 38.19 5.87 -4.65
C GLY A 180 38.13 6.18 -6.16
N ASP A 181 37.53 5.29 -6.94
CA ASP A 181 37.39 5.45 -8.39
C ASP A 181 36.30 6.47 -8.77
N LEU A 182 35.18 6.51 -8.04
CA LEU A 182 34.15 7.54 -8.21
C LEU A 182 34.71 8.94 -7.92
N PHE A 183 35.49 9.11 -6.85
CA PHE A 183 36.07 10.40 -6.49
C PHE A 183 37.15 10.85 -7.50
N ARG A 184 37.99 9.93 -8.00
CA ARG A 184 38.96 10.22 -9.08
C ARG A 184 38.28 10.60 -10.39
N ASN A 185 37.20 9.91 -10.75
CA ASN A 185 36.45 10.17 -11.97
C ASN A 185 35.69 11.50 -11.90
N GLN A 186 35.09 11.85 -10.75
CA GLN A 186 34.49 13.17 -10.52
C GLN A 186 35.54 14.29 -10.58
N LYS A 187 36.71 14.13 -9.94
CA LYS A 187 37.79 15.14 -9.97
C LYS A 187 38.33 15.36 -11.39
N LYS A 188 38.44 14.31 -12.22
CA LYS A 188 38.78 14.43 -13.65
C LYS A 188 37.69 15.12 -14.47
N LYS A 189 36.41 14.85 -14.19
CA LYS A 189 35.27 15.46 -14.91
C LYS A 189 35.11 16.95 -14.59
N ILE A 190 35.29 17.33 -13.32
CA ILE A 190 35.25 18.72 -12.86
C ILE A 190 36.43 19.53 -13.44
N ARG A 191 37.65 18.96 -13.45
CA ARG A 191 38.83 19.63 -14.04
C ARG A 191 38.73 19.83 -15.56
N ARG A 192 38.09 18.90 -16.28
CA ARG A 192 37.79 19.05 -17.72
C ARG A 192 36.74 20.11 -17.99
N LYS A 193 35.73 20.26 -17.12
CA LYS A 193 34.68 21.27 -17.25
C LYS A 193 35.20 22.69 -16.96
N ALA A 194 36.11 22.84 -15.98
CA ALA A 194 36.78 24.12 -15.69
C ALA A 194 37.71 24.57 -16.83
N LYS A 195 38.43 23.64 -17.49
CA LYS A 195 39.30 23.97 -18.63
C LYS A 195 38.53 24.41 -19.88
N ARG A 196 37.29 23.93 -20.08
CA ARG A 196 36.44 24.34 -21.21
C ARG A 196 35.78 25.71 -20.99
N ALA A 197 35.46 26.07 -19.76
CA ALA A 197 34.89 27.37 -19.43
C ALA A 197 35.88 28.54 -19.58
N ALA A 198 37.18 28.29 -19.41
CA ALA A 198 38.23 29.31 -19.55
C ALA A 198 38.62 29.62 -21.02
N GLN A 199 38.18 28.84 -22.01
CA GLN A 199 38.50 29.05 -23.43
C GLN A 199 37.36 29.71 -24.22
N GLY A 200 36.23 30.04 -23.58
CA GLY A 200 35.06 30.65 -24.21
C GLY A 200 34.86 32.15 -23.95
N MET A 201 35.80 32.81 -23.25
CA MET A 201 35.76 34.26 -22.98
C MET A 201 37.02 34.92 -23.56
N CYS A 202 37.07 35.07 -24.88
CA CYS A 202 37.88 36.06 -25.59
C CYS A 202 37.34 36.17 -27.01
N GLY A 203 36.58 37.24 -27.27
CA GLY A 203 36.19 37.63 -28.62
C GLY A 203 34.78 38.14 -28.74
N GLU A 204 34.51 39.35 -28.23
CA GLU A 204 33.65 40.34 -28.91
C GLU A 204 33.76 41.69 -28.17
N GLY A 205 34.30 42.70 -28.84
CA GLY A 205 34.35 44.07 -28.32
C GLY A 205 35.43 44.95 -28.96
N SER A 206 35.18 45.48 -30.17
CA SER A 206 35.70 46.79 -30.58
C SER A 206 34.96 47.29 -31.83
N GLY A 207 34.06 48.25 -31.62
CA GLY A 207 33.47 49.10 -32.67
C GLY A 207 33.20 50.47 -32.07
N CYS A 208 34.15 51.40 -32.31
CA CYS A 208 33.88 52.83 -32.38
C CYS A 208 33.77 53.17 -33.87
#